data_AF-A0A1W1E847-F1
#
_entry.id   AF-A0A1W1E847-F1
#
_cell.length_a   1.000
_cell.length_b   1.000
_cell.length_c   1.000
_cell.angle_alpha   90.00
_cell.angle_beta   90.00
_cell.angle_gamma   90.00
#
_symmetry.space_group_name_H-M   'P 1'
#
loop_
_entity.id
_entity.type
_entity.pdbx_description
1 polymer ?
#
loop_
_entity_poly.entity_id
_entity_poly.type
_entity_poly.pdbx_seq_one_letter_code
_entity_poly.pdbx_strand_id
1 'polypeptide(L)' 'MGKISTFIANAKAELHKVIFPTKVQVRQAFLAVVLVVTVISIFLALVDLMMSAIVSSVL' A
#
# COMPACT_ATOMS: atom_id res chain seq x y z
N MET A 1 7.25 21.92 -30.94
CA MET A 1 6.16 21.52 -30.02
C MET A 1 5.47 20.18 -30.36
N GLY A 2 5.60 19.61 -31.57
CA GLY A 2 4.91 18.35 -31.93
C GLY A 2 5.44 17.08 -31.25
N LYS A 3 6.76 16.94 -31.03
CA LYS A 3 7.37 15.69 -30.53
C LYS A 3 6.87 15.24 -29.15
N ILE A 4 6.65 16.17 -28.22
CA ILE A 4 6.18 15.86 -26.85
C ILE A 4 4.71 15.39 -26.87
N SER A 5 3.87 16.05 -27.68
CA SER A 5 2.46 15.66 -27.85
C SER A 5 2.35 14.24 -28.42
N THR A 6 3.15 13.92 -29.46
CA THR A 6 3.21 12.58 -30.04
C THR A 6 3.75 11.55 -29.04
N PHE A 7 4.73 11.92 -28.21
CA PHE A 7 5.28 11.04 -27.17
C PHE A 7 4.24 10.69 -26.10
N ILE A 8 3.46 11.67 -25.64
CA ILE A 8 2.36 11.45 -24.68
C ILE A 8 1.26 10.58 -25.31
N ALA A 9 0.93 10.81 -26.58
CA ALA A 9 -0.06 10.00 -27.30
C ALA A 9 0.38 8.53 -27.40
N ASN A 10 1.65 8.28 -27.74
CA ASN A 10 2.22 6.94 -27.81
C ASN A 10 2.27 6.26 -26.43
N ALA A 11 2.69 6.99 -25.39
CA ALA A 11 2.71 6.47 -24.01
C ALA A 11 1.31 6.09 -23.51
N LYS A 12 0.29 6.89 -23.84
CA LYS A 12 -1.11 6.57 -23.50
C LYS A 12 -1.58 5.32 -24.24
N ALA A 13 -1.21 5.15 -25.51
CA ALA A 13 -1.53 3.94 -26.27
C ALA A 13 -0.89 2.68 -25.67
N GLU A 14 0.33 2.76 -25.14
CA GLU A 14 0.98 1.65 -24.43
C GLU A 14 0.28 1.31 -23.12
N LEU A 15 -0.18 2.31 -22.35
CA LEU A 15 -0.95 2.07 -21.13
C LEU A 15 -2.22 1.25 -21.40
N HIS A 16 -2.90 1.48 -22.53
CA HIS A 16 -4.08 0.71 -22.92
C HIS A 16 -3.78 -0.76 -23.29
N LYS A 17 -2.52 -1.11 -23.57
CA LYS A 17 -2.09 -2.50 -23.83
C LYS A 17 -1.77 -3.25 -22.54
N VAL A 18 -1.57 -2.55 -21.43
CA VAL A 18 -1.29 -3.17 -20.14
C VAL A 18 -2.55 -3.85 -19.62
N ILE A 19 -2.40 -5.09 -19.15
CA ILE A 19 -3.48 -5.83 -18.51
C ILE A 19 -3.63 -5.29 -17.09
N PHE A 20 -4.55 -4.34 -16.91
CA PHE A 20 -4.87 -3.82 -15.60
C PHE A 20 -5.60 -4.86 -14.74
N PRO A 21 -5.35 -4.88 -13.42
CA PRO A 21 -6.07 -5.75 -12.51
C PRO A 21 -7.57 -5.46 -12.56
N THR A 22 -8.37 -6.52 -12.43
CA THR A 22 -9.83 -6.39 -12.42
C THR A 22 -10.29 -5.72 -11.13
N LYS A 23 -11.49 -5.12 -11.14
CA LYS A 23 -12.08 -4.47 -9.95
C LYS A 23 -12.16 -5.42 -8.74
N VAL A 24 -12.35 -6.71 -8.99
CA VAL A 24 -12.39 -7.75 -7.94
C VAL A 24 -10.99 -7.99 -7.34
N GLN A 25 -9.96 -8.13 -8.17
CA GLN A 25 -8.58 -8.31 -7.72
C GLN A 25 -8.10 -7.12 -6.88
N VAL A 26 -8.44 -5.89 -7.28
CA VAL A 26 -8.11 -4.67 -6.51
C VAL A 26 -8.76 -4.71 -5.13
N ARG A 27 -10.04 -5.09 -5.04
CA ARG A 27 -10.76 -5.18 -3.75
C ARG A 27 -10.18 -6.28 -2.86
N GLN A 28 -9.81 -7.42 -3.44
CA GLN A 28 -9.17 -8.51 -2.70
C GLN A 28 -7.79 -8.11 -2.17
N ALA A 29 -6.95 -7.51 -3.01
CA ALA A 29 -5.64 -7.01 -2.60
C ALA A 29 -5.76 -5.95 -1.49
N PHE A 30 -6.72 -5.03 -1.60
CA PHE A 30 -6.99 -4.03 -0.57
C PHE A 30 -7.34 -4.68 0.78
N LEU A 31 -8.29 -5.62 0.78
CA LEU A 31 -8.68 -6.32 2.01
C LEU A 31 -7.52 -7.13 2.61
N ALA A 32 -6.71 -7.78 1.77
CA ALA A 32 -5.54 -8.53 2.23
C ALA A 32 -4.50 -7.62 2.90
N VAL A 33 -4.16 -6.49 2.28
CA VAL A 33 -3.20 -5.54 2.84
C VAL A 33 -3.73 -4.93 4.13
N VAL A 34 -4.99 -4.50 4.17
CA VAL A 34 -5.60 -3.92 5.37
C VAL A 34 -5.55 -4.92 6.53
N LEU A 35 -5.95 -6.18 6.30
CA LEU A 35 -5.93 -7.21 7.32
C LEU A 35 -4.51 -7.45 7.87
N VAL A 36 -3.52 -7.58 7.00
CA VAL A 36 -2.12 -7.80 7.41
C VAL A 36 -1.60 -6.61 8.21
N VAL A 37 -1.85 -5.38 7.75
CA VAL A 37 -1.41 -4.16 8.44
C VAL A 37 -2.08 -4.03 9.80
N THR A 38 -3.38 -4.33 9.91
CA THR A 38 -4.10 -4.31 11.20
C THR A 38 -3.51 -5.28 12.22
N VAL A 39 -3.19 -6.51 11.79
CA VAL A 39 -2.57 -7.50 12.70
C VAL A 39 -1.21 -7.03 13.17
N ILE A 40 -0.36 -6.55 12.26
CA ILE A 40 0.98 -6.05 12.60
C ILE A 40 0.89 -4.83 13.52
N SER A 41 -0.03 -3.90 13.24
CA SER A 41 -0.18 -2.68 14.05
C SER A 41 -0.62 -2.99 15.48
N ILE A 42 -1.54 -3.96 15.66
CA ILE A 42 -1.96 -4.40 16.99
C ILE A 42 -0.80 -5.03 17.75
N PHE A 43 0.00 -5.86 17.08
CA PHE A 43 1.18 -6.46 17.69
C PHE A 43 2.19 -5.40 18.15
N LEU A 44 2.53 -4.44 17.28
CA LEU A 44 3.45 -3.36 17.63
C LEU A 44 2.90 -2.52 18.79
N ALA A 45 1.62 -2.15 18.76
CA ALA A 45 0.99 -1.40 19.84
C ALA A 45 1.08 -2.12 21.19
N LEU A 46 0.91 -3.44 21.22
CA LEU A 46 1.06 -4.23 22.44
C LEU A 46 2.52 -4.22 22.95
N VAL A 47 3.49 -4.36 22.05
CA VAL A 47 4.91 -4.30 22.40
C VAL A 47 5.28 -2.93 22.96
N ASP A 48 4.79 -1.84 22.34
CA ASP A 48 5.04 -0.47 22.78
C ASP A 48 4.50 -0.22 24.19
N LEU A 49 3.27 -0.69 24.47
CA LEU A 49 2.68 -0.58 25.82
C LEU A 49 3.47 -1.37 26.86
N MET A 50 3.91 -2.58 26.50
CA MET A 50 4.69 -3.43 27.40
C MET A 50 6.05 -2.80 27.71
N MET A 51 6.75 -2.29 26.68
CA MET A 51 8.01 -1.58 26.85
C MET A 51 7.84 -0.31 27.68
N SER A 52 6.79 0.48 27.43
CA SER A 52 6.48 1.69 28.21
C SER A 52 6.25 1.38 29.69
N ALA A 53 5.53 0.30 30.00
CA ALA A 53 5.29 -0.12 31.38
C ALA A 53 6.59 -0.56 32.07
N ILE A 54 7.46 -1.31 31.39
CA ILE A 54 8.76 -1.73 31.94
C ILE A 54 9.64 -0.51 32.20
N VAL A 55 9.77 0.39 31.23
CA VAL A 55 10.60 1.60 31.37
C VAL A 55 10.07 2.47 32.52
N SER A 56 8.75 2.66 32.61
CA SER A 56 8.14 3.42 33.71
C SER A 56 8.27 2.76 35.08
N SER A 57 8.52 1.46 35.15
CA SER A 57 8.72 0.75 36.41
C SER A 57 10.19 0.73 36.85
N VAL A 58 11.13 0.91 35.91
CA VAL A 58 12.58 0.85 36.16
C VAL A 58 13.17 2.24 36.41
N LEU A 59 12.61 3.27 35.77
CA LEU A 59 12.95 4.68 36.00
C LEU A 59 12.13 5.27 37.15
#